data_AF-A0A178ACD7-F1
#
_entry.id   AF-A0A178ACD7-F1
#
_cell.length_a   1.000
_cell.length_b   1.000
_cell.length_c   1.000
_cell.angle_alpha   90.00
_cell.angle_beta   90.00
_cell.angle_gamma   90.00
#
_symmetry.space_group_name_H-M   'P 1'
#
loop_
_entity.id
_entity.type
_entity.pdbx_description
1 polymer ?
#
loop_
_entity_poly.entity_id
_entity_poly.type
_entity_poly.pdbx_seq_one_letter_code
_entity_poly.pdbx_strand_id
1 'polypeptide(L)'
;WARARNRIPIELEEEDPDTFAAYVQWLYSHQVDPTYDPLKWAKNYVLGEKMMDPNFQDTVIDAFMKACADFGRTPGAYSMVNIIYDGTPVGSPARKLLIDFW
;
A
#
# COMPACT_ATOMS: atom_id res chain seq x y z
N TRP A 1 21.46 21.13 28.11
CA TRP A 1 21.43 19.67 27.89
C TRP A 1 20.04 19.32 27.33
N ALA A 2 19.79 18.78 26.14
CA ALA A 2 20.60 18.46 24.98
C ALA A 2 19.64 18.22 23.77
N ARG A 3 20.06 18.69 22.59
CA ARG A 3 19.69 18.24 21.22
C ARG A 3 18.26 18.50 20.73
N ALA A 4 18.12 19.62 20.01
CA ALA A 4 17.24 19.68 18.84
C ALA A 4 17.64 18.55 17.88
N ARG A 5 16.77 17.55 17.77
CA ARG A 5 16.89 16.44 16.82
C ARG A 5 16.69 17.07 15.45
N ASN A 6 17.72 17.09 14.60
CA ASN A 6 17.61 17.55 13.22
C ASN A 6 16.43 16.84 12.56
N ARG A 7 15.29 17.53 12.43
CA ARG A 7 14.17 17.08 11.61
C ARG A 7 14.60 17.38 10.19
N ILE A 8 15.34 16.45 9.58
CA ILE A 8 15.54 16.47 8.14
C ILE A 8 14.14 16.24 7.56
N PRO A 9 13.52 17.23 6.89
CA PRO A 9 12.28 17.00 6.19
C PRO A 9 12.57 15.92 5.14
N ILE A 10 11.85 14.80 5.21
CA ILE A 10 11.91 13.81 4.14
C ILE A 10 11.09 14.42 3.01
N GLU A 11 11.75 14.91 1.97
CA GLU A 11 11.11 15.40 0.75
C GLU A 11 10.50 14.20 0.02
N LEU A 12 9.20 14.00 0.25
CA LEU A 12 8.36 13.00 -0.43
C LEU A 12 7.60 13.73 -1.55
N GLU A 13 8.32 14.34 -2.49
CA GLU A 13 7.70 15.14 -3.56
C GLU A 13 6.85 14.31 -4.53
N GLU A 14 7.01 12.99 -4.54
CA GLU A 14 6.30 12.08 -5.44
C GLU A 14 5.17 11.27 -4.78
N GLU A 15 5.03 11.33 -3.45
CA GLU A 15 4.05 10.52 -2.74
C GLU A 15 2.78 11.31 -2.39
N ASP A 16 1.64 10.69 -2.67
CA ASP A 16 0.32 11.18 -2.28
C ASP A 16 0.25 11.27 -0.74
N PRO A 17 -0.02 12.46 -0.15
CA PRO A 17 0.04 12.68 1.30
C PRO A 17 -0.83 11.72 2.11
N ASP A 18 -1.97 11.30 1.55
CA ASP A 18 -2.90 10.39 2.20
C ASP A 18 -2.34 8.96 2.27
N THR A 19 -1.60 8.55 1.24
CA THR A 19 -0.92 7.24 1.18
C THR A 19 0.21 7.18 2.21
N PHE A 20 1.01 8.25 2.32
CA PHE A 20 2.05 8.31 3.35
C PHE A 20 1.47 8.40 4.77
N ALA A 21 0.38 9.14 4.97
CA ALA A 21 -0.32 9.19 6.25
C ALA A 21 -0.83 7.79 6.66
N ALA A 22 -1.34 6.99 5.72
CA ALA A 22 -1.76 5.61 5.98
C ALA A 22 -0.58 4.71 6.38
N TYR A 23 0.59 4.88 5.76
CA TYR A 23 1.80 4.16 6.17
C TYR A 23 2.26 4.55 7.58
N VAL A 24 2.27 5.85 7.90
CA VAL A 24 2.60 6.32 9.26
C VAL A 24 1.61 5.77 10.28
N GLN A 25 0.31 5.79 9.97
CA GLN A 25 -0.71 5.18 10.83
C GLN A 25 -0.38 3.71 11.09
N TRP A 26 -0.10 2.94 10.03
CA TRP A 26 0.24 1.53 10.15
C TRP A 26 1.53 1.30 10.95
N LEU A 27 2.55 2.14 10.84
CA LEU A 27 3.78 2.01 11.65
C LEU A 27 3.50 2.07 13.16
N TYR A 28 2.44 2.77 13.59
CA TYR A 28 2.06 2.84 14.99
C TYR A 28 1.00 1.82 15.40
N SER A 29 0.06 1.48 14.52
CA SER A 29 -1.08 0.60 14.84
C SER A 29 -0.89 -0.84 14.40
N HIS A 30 -0.01 -1.09 13.43
CA HIS A 30 0.06 -2.29 12.59
C HIS A 30 -1.28 -2.66 11.94
N GLN A 31 -2.14 -1.66 11.71
CA GLN A 31 -3.47 -1.82 11.14
C GLN A 31 -3.65 -0.87 9.97
N VAL A 32 -4.04 -1.44 8.83
CA VAL A 32 -4.48 -0.67 7.67
C VAL A 32 -5.97 -0.38 7.75
N ASP A 33 -6.41 0.65 7.05
CA ASP A 33 -7.82 1.03 6.94
C ASP A 33 -8.65 -0.13 6.34
N PRO A 34 -9.65 -0.66 7.07
CA PRO A 34 -10.46 -1.79 6.61
C PRO A 34 -11.53 -1.38 5.58
N THR A 35 -11.70 -0.08 5.33
CA THR A 35 -12.67 0.42 4.35
C THR A 35 -12.28 -0.07 2.96
N TYR A 36 -13.24 -0.66 2.24
CA TYR A 36 -13.00 -1.16 0.89
C TYR A 36 -12.66 0.00 -0.06
N ASP A 37 -11.37 0.16 -0.34
CA ASP A 37 -10.84 1.10 -1.34
C ASP A 37 -9.67 0.46 -2.08
N PRO A 38 -9.93 -0.20 -3.23
CA PRO A 38 -8.90 -0.86 -4.03
C PRO A 38 -7.79 0.07 -4.50
N LEU A 39 -8.09 1.35 -4.74
CA LEU A 39 -7.09 2.31 -5.23
C LEU A 39 -6.14 2.72 -4.11
N LYS A 40 -6.69 2.98 -2.92
CA LYS A 40 -5.89 3.26 -1.72
C LYS A 40 -4.98 2.08 -1.37
N TRP A 41 -5.48 0.85 -1.44
CA TRP A 41 -4.66 -0.33 -1.20
C TRP A 41 -3.57 -0.53 -2.26
N ALA A 42 -3.87 -0.31 -3.55
CA ALA A 42 -2.83 -0.38 -4.58
C ALA A 42 -1.73 0.68 -4.38
N LYS A 43 -2.10 1.94 -4.07
CA LYS A 43 -1.13 2.98 -3.73
C LYS A 43 -0.30 2.62 -2.50
N ASN A 44 -0.93 2.10 -1.44
CA ASN A 44 -0.22 1.67 -0.23
C ASN A 44 0.76 0.53 -0.51
N TYR A 45 0.39 -0.45 -1.35
CA TYR A 45 1.30 -1.53 -1.73
C TYR A 45 2.52 -1.00 -2.49
N VAL A 46 2.30 -0.08 -3.45
CA VAL A 46 3.38 0.60 -4.19
C VAL A 46 4.29 1.39 -3.25
N LEU A 47 3.72 2.09 -2.27
CA LEU A 47 4.51 2.75 -1.23
C LEU A 47 5.34 1.74 -0.42
N GLY A 48 4.77 0.59 -0.07
CA GLY A 48 5.48 -0.50 0.59
C GLY A 48 6.66 -1.05 -0.22
N GLU A 49 6.52 -1.19 -1.55
CA GLU A 49 7.64 -1.52 -2.44
C GLU A 49 8.75 -0.46 -2.34
N LYS A 50 8.39 0.82 -2.43
CA LYS A 50 9.34 1.95 -2.38
C LYS A 50 10.06 2.02 -1.02
N MET A 51 9.35 1.75 0.07
CA MET A 51 9.90 1.74 1.43
C MET A 51 10.65 0.43 1.76
N MET A 52 10.59 -0.57 0.87
CA MET A 52 11.11 -1.91 1.10
C MET A 52 10.57 -2.54 2.40
N ASP A 53 9.29 -2.30 2.71
CA ASP A 53 8.63 -2.80 3.92
C ASP A 53 7.67 -3.96 3.58
N PRO A 54 8.15 -5.22 3.59
CA PRO A 54 7.32 -6.37 3.26
C PRO A 54 6.19 -6.60 4.27
N ASN A 55 6.36 -6.22 5.55
CA ASN A 55 5.30 -6.39 6.54
C ASN A 55 4.13 -5.46 6.25
N PHE A 56 4.41 -4.24 5.78
CA PHE A 56 3.37 -3.32 5.35
C PHE A 56 2.65 -3.87 4.12
N GLN A 57 3.40 -4.33 3.11
CA GLN A 57 2.84 -4.95 1.91
C GLN A 57 1.92 -6.12 2.24
N ASP A 58 2.36 -7.04 3.10
CA ASP A 58 1.59 -8.19 3.55
C ASP A 58 0.30 -7.75 4.24
N THR A 59 0.37 -6.75 5.15
CA THR A 59 -0.83 -6.24 5.83
C THR A 59 -1.84 -5.62 4.85
N VAL A 60 -1.36 -4.93 3.81
CA VAL A 60 -2.23 -4.35 2.77
C VAL A 60 -2.91 -5.46 1.95
N ILE A 61 -2.16 -6.50 1.56
CA ILE A 61 -2.72 -7.65 0.84
C ILE A 61 -3.71 -8.41 1.71
N ASP A 62 -3.43 -8.63 2.99
CA ASP A 62 -4.34 -9.31 3.92
C ASP A 62 -5.68 -8.56 4.05
N ALA A 63 -5.64 -7.24 4.19
CA ALA A 63 -6.85 -6.42 4.25
C ALA A 63 -7.65 -6.47 2.95
N PHE A 64 -6.94 -6.43 1.81
CA PHE A 64 -7.55 -6.58 0.50
C PHE A 64 -8.24 -7.95 0.33
N MET A 65 -7.52 -9.04 0.61
CA MET A 65 -8.04 -10.41 0.51
C MET A 65 -9.24 -10.62 1.44
N LYS A 66 -9.16 -10.10 2.67
CA LYS A 66 -10.25 -10.14 3.63
C LYS A 66 -11.50 -9.45 3.07
N ALA A 67 -11.36 -8.28 2.47
CA ALA A 67 -12.49 -7.57 1.91
C ALA A 67 -13.05 -8.26 0.65
N CYS A 68 -12.20 -8.88 -0.18
CA CYS A 68 -12.65 -9.72 -1.28
C CYS A 68 -13.52 -10.88 -0.77
N ALA A 69 -13.11 -11.55 0.30
CA ALA A 69 -13.86 -12.64 0.93
C ALA A 69 -15.16 -12.16 1.57
N ASP A 70 -15.13 -11.04 2.31
CA ASP A 70 -16.27 -10.52 3.07
C ASP A 70 -17.36 -9.95 2.14
N PHE A 71 -16.99 -9.35 1.00
CA PHE A 71 -17.93 -8.68 0.09
C PHE A 71 -18.15 -9.40 -1.25
N GLY A 72 -17.46 -10.51 -1.51
CA GLY A 72 -17.53 -11.23 -2.79
C GLY A 72 -17.06 -10.39 -3.99
N ARG A 73 -16.11 -9.47 -3.76
CA ARG A 73 -15.60 -8.55 -4.79
C ARG A 73 -14.21 -8.98 -5.25
N THR A 74 -13.96 -8.93 -6.55
CA THR A 74 -12.62 -9.10 -7.13
C THR A 74 -11.96 -7.73 -7.34
N PRO A 75 -10.63 -7.66 -7.53
CA PRO A 75 -9.96 -6.45 -7.98
C PRO A 75 -10.47 -6.06 -9.37
N GLY A 76 -11.57 -5.29 -9.40
CA GLY A 76 -12.32 -5.01 -10.63
C GLY A 76 -12.03 -3.64 -11.25
N ALA A 77 -11.18 -2.82 -10.64
CA ALA A 77 -10.88 -1.51 -11.18
C ALA A 77 -9.66 -1.59 -12.09
N TYR A 78 -9.83 -1.33 -13.39
CA TYR A 78 -8.72 -1.17 -14.35
C TYR A 78 -7.65 -0.20 -13.84
N SER A 79 -8.06 0.83 -13.09
CA SER A 79 -7.17 1.77 -12.41
C SER A 79 -6.30 1.13 -11.32
N MET A 80 -6.78 0.13 -10.59
CA MET A 80 -5.97 -0.60 -9.60
C MET A 80 -4.84 -1.38 -10.29
N VAL A 81 -5.17 -2.06 -11.39
CA VAL A 81 -4.18 -2.82 -12.18
C VAL A 81 -3.09 -1.88 -12.68
N ASN A 82 -3.45 -0.74 -13.25
CA ASN A 82 -2.46 0.25 -13.73
C ASN A 82 -1.57 0.75 -12.58
N ILE A 83 -2.13 1.10 -11.41
CA ILE A 83 -1.32 1.57 -10.27
C ILE A 83 -0.28 0.50 -9.86
N ILE A 84 -0.68 -0.77 -9.78
CA ILE A 84 0.24 -1.85 -9.42
C ILE A 84 1.29 -2.07 -10.52
N TYR A 85 0.90 -2.11 -11.80
CA TYR A 85 1.84 -2.36 -12.89
C TYR A 85 2.79 -1.20 -13.16
N ASP A 86 2.37 0.05 -12.93
CA ASP A 86 3.21 1.23 -13.11
C ASP A 86 4.11 1.47 -11.89
N GLY A 87 3.64 1.11 -10.68
CA GLY A 87 4.32 1.41 -9.42
C GLY A 87 5.23 0.31 -8.85
N THR A 88 5.22 -0.91 -9.42
CA THR A 88 6.01 -2.04 -8.90
C THR A 88 7.00 -2.57 -9.95
N PRO A 89 8.06 -3.31 -9.60
CA PRO A 89 8.92 -3.99 -10.60
C PRO A 89 8.23 -5.21 -11.22
N VAL A 90 8.71 -5.68 -12.38
CA VAL A 90 8.15 -6.83 -13.14
C VAL A 90 8.02 -8.11 -12.29
N GLY A 91 8.90 -8.29 -11.30
CA GLY A 91 8.89 -9.46 -10.41
C GLY A 91 7.99 -9.35 -9.17
N SER A 92 7.29 -8.22 -8.97
CA SER A 92 6.54 -7.98 -7.72
C SER A 92 5.40 -9.00 -7.52
N PRO A 93 5.25 -9.57 -6.31
CA PRO A 93 4.18 -10.52 -5.98
C PRO A 93 2.77 -10.00 -6.28
N ALA A 94 2.50 -8.70 -6.07
CA ALA A 94 1.19 -8.11 -6.34
C ALA A 94 0.75 -8.26 -7.82
N ARG A 95 1.69 -8.24 -8.77
CA ARG A 95 1.37 -8.46 -10.19
C ARG A 95 0.89 -9.88 -10.44
N LYS A 96 1.49 -10.87 -9.77
CA LYS A 96 1.07 -12.28 -9.85
C LYS A 96 -0.31 -12.47 -9.22
N LEU A 97 -0.52 -11.86 -8.04
CA LEU A 97 -1.82 -11.91 -7.36
C LEU A 97 -2.95 -11.40 -8.26
N LEU A 98 -2.77 -10.28 -8.97
CA LEU A 98 -3.78 -9.76 -9.90
C LEU A 98 -4.08 -10.71 -11.06
N ILE A 99 -3.09 -11.46 -11.54
CA ILE A 99 -3.29 -12.49 -12.57
C ILE A 99 -4.06 -13.68 -11.97
N ASP A 100 -3.74 -14.12 -10.75
CA ASP A 100 -4.42 -15.27 -10.11
C ASP A 100 -5.92 -15.03 -9.86
N PHE A 101 -6.36 -13.77 -9.82
CA PHE A 101 -7.78 -13.39 -9.73
C PHE A 101 -8.55 -13.53 -11.05
N TRP A 102 -7.89 -13.70 -12.21
CA TRP A 102 -8.49 -13.66 -13.54
C TRP A 102 -8.26 -14.96 -14.33
#